data_AF-A0A937KZ43-F1
#
_entry.id   AF-A0A937KZ43-F1
#
_cell.length_a   1.000
_cell.length_b   1.000
_cell.length_c   1.000
_cell.angle_alpha   90.00
_cell.angle_beta   90.00
_cell.angle_gamma   90.00
#
_symmetry.space_group_name_H-M   'P 1'
#
loop_
_entity.id
_entity.type
_entity.pdbx_description
1 polymer ?
#
loop_
_entity_poly.entity_id
_entity_poly.type
_entity_poly.pdbx_seq_one_letter_code
_entity_poly.pdbx_strand_id
1 'polypeptide(L)'
;MAGPSQPQVFEGLWQDDRIDLFVEEQLARYADQPFKLLLAGYRGLRAEDFSRYLVKLAGLGVDLATTDPNGHTLWQIIDQHANGAPYLAAFERIANQSDVVASSNIQQPPAQEA
;
A
#
# COMPACT_ATOMS: atom_id res chain seq x y z
N MET A 1 -5.67 -45.01 11.50
CA MET A 1 -5.88 -43.78 12.29
C MET A 1 -5.08 -42.69 11.62
N ALA A 2 -5.74 -41.67 11.06
CA ALA A 2 -5.05 -40.56 10.40
C ALA A 2 -4.37 -39.68 11.46
N GLY A 3 -3.06 -39.49 11.35
CA GLY A 3 -2.30 -38.60 12.23
C GLY A 3 -2.79 -37.15 12.09
N PRO A 4 -2.63 -36.31 13.12
CA PRO A 4 -3.02 -34.91 13.03
C PRO A 4 -2.19 -34.24 11.94
N SER A 5 -2.86 -33.85 10.85
CA SER A 5 -2.32 -32.90 9.89
C SER A 5 -1.87 -31.67 10.67
N GLN A 6 -0.56 -31.48 10.75
CA GLN A 6 0.02 -30.28 11.35
C GLN A 6 -0.66 -29.07 10.68
N PRO A 7 -1.09 -28.04 11.42
CA PRO A 7 -1.56 -26.83 10.79
C PRO A 7 -0.41 -26.32 9.94
N GLN A 8 -0.61 -26.31 8.63
CA GLN A 8 0.34 -25.79 7.67
C GLN A 8 0.69 -24.39 8.16
N VAL A 9 1.93 -24.21 8.64
CA VAL A 9 2.51 -22.90 8.81
C VAL A 9 2.36 -22.23 7.44
N PHE A 10 1.46 -21.26 7.35
CA PHE A 10 1.27 -20.48 6.13
C PHE A 10 2.54 -19.64 5.98
N GLU A 11 3.59 -20.24 5.43
CA GLU A 11 4.72 -19.56 4.80
C GLU A 11 4.28 -18.84 3.49
N GLY A 12 2.97 -18.70 3.28
CA GLY A 12 2.36 -18.10 2.11
C GLY A 12 2.36 -16.58 2.20
N LEU A 13 3.03 -15.97 1.22
CA LEU A 13 2.81 -14.62 0.74
C LEU A 13 1.33 -14.23 0.87
N TRP A 14 1.04 -13.01 1.33
CA TRP A 14 -0.32 -12.49 1.23
C TRP A 14 -0.68 -12.41 -0.25
N GLN A 15 -1.50 -13.35 -0.73
CA GLN A 15 -2.00 -13.33 -2.10
C GLN A 15 -2.78 -12.02 -2.32
N ASP A 16 -2.75 -11.46 -3.53
CA ASP A 16 -3.41 -10.19 -3.85
C ASP A 16 -4.89 -10.13 -3.42
N ASP A 17 -5.60 -11.26 -3.49
CA ASP A 17 -6.98 -11.44 -2.98
C ASP A 17 -7.11 -11.13 -1.48
N ARG A 18 -6.14 -11.53 -0.66
CA ARG A 18 -6.15 -11.25 0.79
C ARG A 18 -5.89 -9.78 1.07
N ILE A 19 -5.05 -9.13 0.25
CA ILE A 19 -4.80 -7.68 0.36
C ILE A 19 -6.08 -6.93 0.02
N ASP A 20 -6.82 -7.36 -1.00
CA ASP A 20 -8.11 -6.76 -1.38
C ASP A 20 -9.13 -6.83 -0.23
N LEU A 21 -9.36 -8.04 0.30
CA LEU A 21 -10.24 -8.25 1.45
C LEU A 21 -9.83 -7.40 2.67
N PHE A 22 -8.52 -7.24 2.88
CA PHE A 22 -8.02 -6.40 3.97
C PHE A 22 -8.26 -4.90 3.71
N VAL A 23 -8.11 -4.42 2.47
CA VAL A 23 -8.48 -3.05 2.08
C VAL A 23 -9.95 -2.82 2.36
N GLU A 24 -10.83 -3.73 1.92
CA GLU A 24 -12.28 -3.62 2.12
C GLU A 24 -12.65 -3.61 3.61
N GLU A 25 -12.09 -4.52 4.42
CA GLU A 25 -12.35 -4.58 5.86
C GLU A 25 -11.92 -3.28 6.55
N GLN A 26 -10.76 -2.76 6.19
CA GLN A 26 -10.22 -1.54 6.77
C GLN A 26 -11.01 -0.31 6.34
N LEU A 27 -11.41 -0.21 5.07
CA LEU A 27 -12.28 0.86 4.59
C LEU A 27 -13.64 0.85 5.28
N ALA A 28 -14.24 -0.31 5.47
CA ALA A 28 -15.50 -0.42 6.19
C ALA A 28 -15.40 0.11 7.64
N ARG A 29 -14.22 0.02 8.26
CA ARG A 29 -13.98 0.49 9.64
C ARG A 29 -13.50 1.92 9.74
N TYR A 30 -12.71 2.38 8.77
CA TYR A 30 -11.95 3.64 8.83
C TYR A 30 -12.09 4.49 7.56
N ALA A 31 -13.19 4.38 6.82
CA ALA A 31 -13.46 5.18 5.61
C ALA A 31 -13.19 6.68 5.82
N ASP A 32 -13.67 7.25 6.93
CA ASP A 32 -13.47 8.67 7.28
C ASP A 32 -12.11 8.99 7.93
N GLN A 33 -11.27 7.98 8.14
CA GLN A 33 -10.00 8.12 8.85
C GLN A 33 -8.86 7.52 8.02
N PRO A 34 -8.46 8.20 6.93
CA PRO A 34 -7.39 7.74 6.05
C PRO A 34 -6.09 7.43 6.79
N PHE A 35 -5.76 8.23 7.81
CA PHE A 35 -4.60 7.96 8.67
C PHE A 35 -4.67 6.58 9.37
N LYS A 36 -5.85 6.18 9.84
CA LYS A 36 -6.03 4.86 10.49
C LYS A 36 -5.97 3.72 9.49
N LEU A 37 -6.39 3.92 8.23
CA LEU A 37 -6.21 2.94 7.15
C LEU A 37 -4.72 2.66 6.93
N LEU A 38 -3.92 3.71 6.76
CA LEU A 38 -2.48 3.58 6.55
C LEU A 38 -1.79 2.93 7.75
N LEU A 39 -2.14 3.36 8.97
CA LEU A 39 -1.57 2.81 10.20
C LEU A 39 -1.89 1.31 10.35
N ALA A 40 -3.09 0.88 9.97
CA ALA A 40 -3.46 -0.52 10.02
C ALA A 40 -2.69 -1.37 9.00
N GLY A 41 -2.48 -0.87 7.78
CA GLY A 41 -1.61 -1.50 6.81
C GLY A 41 -0.18 -1.65 7.33
N TYR A 42 0.39 -0.59 7.92
CA TYR A 42 1.75 -0.63 8.47
C TYR A 42 1.90 -1.67 9.59
N ARG A 43 0.87 -1.82 10.44
CA ARG A 43 0.88 -2.77 11.57
C ARG A 43 0.52 -4.21 11.17
N GLY A 44 -0.24 -4.38 10.10
CA GLY A 44 -0.80 -5.68 9.68
C GLY A 44 -0.06 -6.34 8.51
N LEU A 45 0.63 -5.56 7.68
CA LEU A 45 1.26 -6.02 6.44
C LEU A 45 2.79 -5.92 6.52
N ARG A 46 3.47 -6.77 5.75
CA ARG A 46 4.90 -6.66 5.50
C ARG A 46 5.17 -5.52 4.53
N ALA A 47 6.39 -4.97 4.52
CA ALA A 47 6.75 -3.87 3.63
C ALA A 47 6.48 -4.16 2.13
N GLU A 48 6.70 -5.40 1.68
CA GLU A 48 6.42 -5.83 0.30
C GLU A 48 4.91 -5.77 -0.02
N ASP A 49 4.07 -6.33 0.85
CA ASP A 49 2.61 -6.34 0.67
C ASP A 49 1.99 -4.96 0.91
N PHE A 50 2.58 -4.16 1.79
CA PHE A 50 2.16 -2.80 2.10
C PHE A 50 2.20 -1.91 0.86
N SER A 51 3.18 -2.12 -0.03
CA SER A 51 3.22 -1.38 -1.29
C SER A 51 1.97 -1.57 -2.14
N ARG A 52 1.50 -2.81 -2.26
CA ARG A 52 0.30 -3.17 -3.01
C ARG A 52 -0.96 -2.61 -2.34
N TYR A 53 -1.00 -2.64 -1.02
CA TYR A 53 -2.07 -2.04 -0.22
C TYR A 53 -2.21 -0.53 -0.49
N LEU A 54 -1.09 0.20 -0.51
CA LEU A 54 -1.09 1.64 -0.83
C LEU A 54 -1.59 1.94 -2.23
N VAL A 55 -1.19 1.13 -3.23
CA VAL A 55 -1.67 1.28 -4.62
C VAL A 55 -3.19 1.12 -4.70
N LYS A 56 -3.75 0.13 -3.99
CA LYS A 56 -5.20 -0.07 -3.92
C LYS A 56 -5.89 1.12 -3.24
N LEU A 57 -5.38 1.59 -2.10
CA LEU A 57 -5.93 2.77 -1.42
C LEU A 57 -5.92 4.03 -2.28
N ALA A 58 -4.79 4.31 -2.94
CA ALA A 58 -4.68 5.45 -3.86
C ALA A 58 -5.67 5.34 -5.04
N GLY A 59 -5.85 4.13 -5.58
CA GLY A 59 -6.84 3.86 -6.62
C GLY A 59 -8.30 4.10 -6.19
N LEU A 60 -8.57 4.04 -4.88
CA LEU A 60 -9.88 4.34 -4.29
C LEU A 60 -10.05 5.82 -3.92
N GLY A 61 -9.04 6.67 -4.18
CA GLY A 61 -9.05 8.09 -3.85
C GLY A 61 -8.71 8.39 -2.39
N VAL A 62 -8.10 7.44 -1.67
CA VAL A 62 -7.63 7.65 -0.29
C VAL A 62 -6.33 8.44 -0.31
N ASP A 63 -6.28 9.52 0.48
CA ASP A 63 -5.09 10.36 0.57
C ASP A 63 -3.99 9.69 1.41
N LEU A 64 -2.86 9.37 0.75
CA LEU A 64 -1.69 8.74 1.38
C LEU A 64 -0.80 9.74 2.14
N ALA A 65 -1.00 11.03 1.94
CA ALA A 65 -0.26 12.12 2.59
C ALA A 65 -1.01 12.65 3.84
N THR A 66 -2.06 11.96 4.26
CA THR A 66 -2.86 12.31 5.43
C THR A 66 -2.02 12.36 6.71
N THR A 67 -2.40 13.29 7.60
CA THR A 67 -1.75 13.52 8.89
C THR A 67 -2.64 13.05 10.05
N ASP A 68 -1.99 12.60 11.11
CA ASP A 68 -2.62 12.41 12.42
C ASP A 68 -3.18 13.76 12.97
N PRO A 69 -4.10 13.75 13.96
CA PRO A 69 -4.48 14.93 14.75
C PRO A 69 -3.33 15.84 15.22
N ASN A 70 -2.10 15.33 15.35
CA ASN A 70 -0.92 16.12 15.68
C ASN A 70 -0.23 16.80 14.48
N GLY A 71 -0.72 16.59 13.26
CA GLY A 71 -0.11 17.13 12.03
C GLY A 71 1.06 16.31 11.48
N HIS A 72 1.31 15.11 12.02
CA HIS A 72 2.37 14.22 11.53
C HIS A 72 1.83 13.22 10.52
N THR A 73 2.51 13.06 9.39
CA THR A 73 2.19 11.99 8.42
C THR A 73 2.64 10.64 8.95
N LEU A 74 2.03 9.56 8.45
CA LEU A 74 2.48 8.21 8.80
C LEU A 74 3.96 8.00 8.46
N TRP A 75 4.44 8.58 7.36
CA TRP A 75 5.83 8.50 6.91
C TRP A 75 6.82 9.07 7.94
N GLN A 76 6.49 10.22 8.54
CA GLN A 76 7.29 10.83 9.62
C GLN A 76 7.36 9.96 10.89
N ILE A 77 6.32 9.16 11.14
CA ILE A 77 6.28 8.22 12.28
C ILE A 77 7.11 6.99 11.95
N ILE A 78 6.95 6.43 10.75
CA ILE A 78 7.69 5.26 10.26
C ILE A 78 9.20 5.57 10.21
N ASP A 79 9.59 6.77 9.80
CA ASP A 79 11.00 7.22 9.77
C ASP A 79 11.69 7.12 11.14
N GLN A 80 10.95 7.37 12.22
CA GLN A 80 11.46 7.26 13.58
C GLN A 80 11.55 5.81 14.10
N HIS A 81 11.01 4.83 13.36
CA HIS A 81 11.00 3.43 13.77
C HIS A 81 12.16 2.66 13.15
N ALA A 82 12.86 1.86 13.98
CA ALA A 82 13.98 1.03 13.54
C ALA A 82 13.64 0.06 12.38
N ASN A 83 12.38 -0.41 12.32
CA ASN A 83 11.89 -1.30 11.26
C ASN A 83 11.07 -0.57 10.18
N GLY A 84 11.10 0.76 10.16
CA GLY A 84 10.34 1.57 9.21
C GLY A 84 11.01 1.74 7.85
N ALA A 85 12.34 1.61 7.78
CA ALA A 85 13.12 1.73 6.54
C ALA A 85 12.56 0.91 5.35
N PRO A 86 12.20 -0.39 5.49
CA PRO A 86 11.66 -1.14 4.34
C PRO A 86 10.30 -0.62 3.87
N TYR A 87 9.49 -0.03 4.75
CA TYR A 87 8.19 0.56 4.40
C TYR A 87 8.34 1.91 3.68
N LEU A 88 9.30 2.73 4.11
CA LEU A 88 9.64 3.97 3.40
C LEU A 88 10.15 3.66 1.98
N ALA A 89 11.06 2.70 1.84
CA ALA A 89 11.56 2.28 0.53
C ALA A 89 10.46 1.73 -0.39
N ALA A 90 9.46 1.07 0.19
CA ALA A 90 8.27 0.60 -0.54
C ALA A 90 7.41 1.78 -1.03
N PHE A 91 7.18 2.78 -0.18
CA PHE A 91 6.44 3.99 -0.55
C PHE A 91 7.17 4.80 -1.63
N GLU A 92 8.48 5.03 -1.46
CA GLU A 92 9.30 5.75 -2.45
C GLU A 92 9.24 5.10 -3.82
N ARG A 93 9.25 3.75 -3.90
CA ARG A 93 9.06 3.05 -5.17
C ARG A 93 7.72 3.37 -5.82
N ILE A 94 6.63 3.50 -5.07
CA ILE A 94 5.31 3.79 -5.63
C ILE A 94 5.24 5.26 -6.05
N ALA A 95 5.66 6.17 -5.16
CA ALA A 95 5.68 7.60 -5.43
C ALA A 95 6.49 7.91 -6.70
N ASN A 96 7.66 7.28 -6.84
CA ASN A 96 8.49 7.45 -8.03
C ASN A 96 7.83 6.83 -9.28
N GLN A 97 7.12 5.69 -9.15
CA GLN A 97 6.38 5.05 -10.25
C GLN A 97 5.18 5.87 -10.76
N SER A 98 4.47 6.56 -9.87
CA SER A 98 3.34 7.44 -10.20
C SER A 98 3.75 8.65 -11.03
N ASP A 99 4.99 9.14 -10.87
CA ASP A 99 5.54 10.26 -11.66
C ASP A 99 5.96 9.81 -13.09
N VAL A 100 6.50 8.59 -13.23
CA VAL A 100 6.95 8.06 -14.54
C VAL A 100 5.79 7.76 -15.50
N VAL A 101 4.61 7.39 -14.99
CA VAL A 101 3.44 7.14 -15.84
C VAL A 101 2.80 8.42 -16.37
N ALA A 102 2.97 9.55 -15.67
CA ALA A 102 2.56 10.86 -16.18
C ALA A 102 3.48 11.37 -17.31
N SER A 103 4.76 11.00 -17.25
CA SER A 103 5.76 11.40 -18.25
C SER A 103 5.82 10.48 -19.48
N SER A 104 5.24 9.27 -19.42
CA SER A 104 5.30 8.30 -20.52
C SER A 104 4.15 8.43 -21.54
N ASN A 105 3.19 9.35 -21.34
CA ASN A 105 2.03 9.52 -22.24
C ASN A 105 2.13 10.74 -23.17
N ILE A 106 3.32 11.34 -23.34
CA ILE A 106 3.57 12.44 -24.29
C ILE A 106 4.67 12.05 -25.27
N GLN A 107 4.47 11.00 -26.08
CA GLN A 107 5.10 10.95 -27.41
C GLN A 107 4.45 9.89 -28.32
N GLN A 108 3.29 10.20 -28.90
CA GLN A 108 3.00 9.81 -30.28
C GLN A 108 2.33 11.00 -30.98
N PRO A 109 3.06 11.77 -31.81
CA PRO A 109 2.42 12.70 -32.71
C PRO A 109 1.68 11.89 -33.79
N PRO A 110 0.42 12.23 -34.13
CA PRO A 110 -0.21 11.68 -35.30
C PRO A 110 0.53 12.24 -36.53
N ALA A 111 1.49 11.50 -37.05
CA ALA A 111 1.94 11.72 -38.43
C ALA A 111 0.87 11.14 -39.36
N GLN A 112 -0.22 11.89 -39.49
CA GLN A 112 -1.01 11.94 -40.71
C GLN A 112 -0.22 12.80 -41.69
N GLU A 113 0.43 12.19 -42.67
CA GLU A 113 0.88 12.81 -43.94
C GLU A 113 1.57 11.70 -44.75
N ALA A 114 1.28 11.41 -46.02
CA ALA A 114 0.33 11.86 -47.01
C ALA A 114 0.20 10.72 -48.04
#